data_AF-A0A1I6N1E6-F1
#
_entry.id   AF-A0A1I6N1E6-F1
#
_cell.length_a   1.000
_cell.length_b   1.000
_cell.length_c   1.000
_cell.angle_alpha   90.00
_cell.angle_beta   90.00
_cell.angle_gamma   90.00
#
_symmetry.space_group_name_H-M   'P 1'
#
loop_
_entity.id
_entity.type
_entity.pdbx_description
1 polymer ?
#
loop_
_entity_poly.entity_id
_entity_poly.type
_entity_poly.pdbx_seq_one_letter_code
_entity_poly.pdbx_strand_id
1 'polypeptide(L)'
;MKPTSPRAARRQAAKFGKGALTLEELAQRVAKARVSGVDKARVERARRILTSYLQTAFAHQIPAKDVLAEMASGKAAWRLGMAVRDELMKSPPKVVQEAACAEGCAFCCILNGGEGGVITAFEAEQLHTALTPLAGQPDGRAWHPKGCPALDPDTRSCRAYDARPMICRSFISTDAAACEINAEGGKEMGAGLLGNHLDYLLVLALCRAALKGITQVQTYSLADTAALGVAGADGIADARQKTSALEIACHDALVAATA
;
A
#
# COMPACT_ATOMS: atom_id res chain seq x y z
N MET A 1 -10.04 -31.52 26.47
CA MET A 1 -11.51 -31.35 26.47
C MET A 1 -12.10 -32.16 25.33
N LYS A 2 -13.02 -33.10 25.60
CA LYS A 2 -13.74 -33.83 24.54
C LYS A 2 -14.75 -32.88 23.85
N PRO A 3 -14.85 -32.86 22.50
CA PRO A 3 -15.79 -31.99 21.81
C PRO A 3 -17.24 -32.39 22.09
N THR A 4 -18.08 -31.40 22.43
CA THR A 4 -19.48 -31.56 22.86
C THR A 4 -20.48 -31.83 21.72
N SER A 5 -20.01 -31.95 20.47
CA SER A 5 -20.88 -32.37 19.35
C SER A 5 -20.10 -32.93 18.15
N PRO A 6 -20.73 -33.76 17.31
CA PRO A 6 -20.16 -34.21 16.04
C PRO A 6 -19.74 -33.06 15.10
N ARG A 7 -20.44 -31.91 15.19
CA ARG A 7 -20.12 -30.70 14.42
C ARG A 7 -18.87 -29.98 14.95
N ALA A 8 -18.70 -29.93 16.27
CA ALA A 8 -17.48 -29.39 16.90
C ALA A 8 -16.27 -30.30 16.63
N ALA A 9 -16.47 -31.63 16.64
CA ALA A 9 -15.45 -32.60 16.27
C ALA A 9 -15.03 -32.46 14.79
N ARG A 10 -15.98 -32.30 13.85
CA ARG A 10 -15.66 -32.01 12.44
C ARG A 10 -14.92 -30.68 12.24
N ARG A 11 -15.28 -29.64 12.99
CA ARG A 11 -14.60 -28.34 12.94
C ARG A 11 -13.18 -28.41 13.50
N GLN A 12 -12.95 -29.15 14.58
CA GLN A 12 -11.61 -29.42 15.11
C GLN A 12 -10.80 -30.31 14.15
N ALA A 13 -11.38 -31.40 13.65
CA ALA A 13 -10.71 -32.27 12.67
C ALA A 13 -10.34 -31.52 11.38
N ALA A 14 -11.19 -30.61 10.90
CA ALA A 14 -10.88 -29.74 9.76
C ALA A 14 -9.81 -28.67 10.07
N LYS A 15 -9.64 -28.32 11.36
CA LYS A 15 -8.62 -27.37 11.84
C LYS A 15 -7.26 -28.05 12.07
N PHE A 16 -7.25 -29.34 12.38
CA PHE A 16 -6.04 -30.15 12.60
C PHE A 16 -5.64 -31.02 11.39
N GLY A 17 -6.50 -31.17 10.38
CA GLY A 17 -6.27 -32.02 9.20
C GLY A 17 -5.92 -31.28 7.90
N LYS A 18 -5.80 -29.94 7.91
CA LYS A 18 -5.25 -29.23 6.75
C LYS A 18 -3.73 -29.16 6.92
N GLY A 19 -3.01 -29.84 6.02
CA GLY A 19 -1.57 -29.66 5.88
C GLY A 19 -1.20 -28.18 5.70
N ALA A 20 0.09 -27.87 5.84
CA ALA A 20 0.59 -26.53 5.57
C ALA A 20 0.15 -26.09 4.17
N LEU A 21 -0.38 -24.86 4.05
CA LEU A 21 -0.85 -24.30 2.79
C LEU A 21 0.26 -24.36 1.74
N THR A 22 0.00 -24.97 0.59
CA THR A 22 1.00 -25.08 -0.49
C THR A 22 0.96 -23.87 -1.42
N LEU A 23 2.02 -23.66 -2.21
CA LEU A 23 2.03 -22.62 -3.25
C LEU A 23 0.97 -22.86 -4.33
N GLU A 24 0.67 -24.12 -4.63
CA GLU A 24 -0.39 -24.48 -5.57
C GLU A 24 -1.77 -24.10 -5.04
N GLU A 25 -2.05 -24.38 -3.76
CA GLU A 25 -3.30 -23.96 -3.12
C GLU A 25 -3.44 -22.44 -3.05
N LEU A 26 -2.33 -21.72 -2.81
CA LEU A 26 -2.28 -20.25 -2.89
C LEU A 26 -2.61 -19.76 -4.30
N ALA A 27 -2.00 -20.34 -5.34
CA ALA A 27 -2.27 -19.98 -6.73
C ALA A 27 -3.74 -20.22 -7.12
N GLN A 28 -4.32 -21.35 -6.70
CA GLN A 28 -5.74 -21.64 -6.94
C GLN A 28 -6.67 -20.63 -6.23
N ARG A 29 -6.29 -20.17 -5.02
CA ARG A 29 -7.03 -19.13 -4.31
C ARG A 29 -6.92 -17.78 -5.01
N VAL A 30 -5.73 -17.40 -5.47
CA VAL A 30 -5.52 -16.20 -6.28
C VAL A 30 -6.32 -16.26 -7.57
N ALA A 31 -6.38 -17.40 -8.26
CA ALA A 31 -7.18 -17.56 -9.48
C ALA A 31 -8.69 -17.32 -9.24
N LYS A 32 -9.20 -17.69 -8.06
CA LYS A 32 -10.62 -17.54 -7.68
C LYS A 32 -10.94 -16.23 -6.97
N ALA A 33 -9.94 -15.47 -6.56
CA ALA A 33 -10.09 -14.22 -5.81
C ALA A 33 -10.85 -13.17 -6.62
N ARG A 34 -11.76 -12.46 -5.98
CA ARG A 34 -12.56 -11.39 -6.60
C ARG A 34 -12.30 -10.08 -5.87
N VAL A 35 -12.20 -9.00 -6.65
CA VAL A 35 -12.12 -7.62 -6.17
C VAL A 35 -13.36 -6.91 -6.72
N SER A 36 -14.17 -6.33 -5.84
CA SER A 36 -15.39 -5.59 -6.20
C SER A 36 -15.07 -4.12 -6.51
N GLY A 37 -15.95 -3.46 -7.27
CA GLY A 37 -15.86 -2.02 -7.53
C GLY A 37 -14.80 -1.60 -8.55
N VAL A 38 -14.16 -2.55 -9.25
CA VAL A 38 -13.13 -2.29 -10.27
C VAL A 38 -13.44 -3.08 -11.54
N ASP A 39 -13.05 -2.54 -12.71
CA ASP A 39 -13.23 -3.22 -13.98
C ASP A 39 -12.45 -4.54 -14.06
N LYS A 40 -13.01 -5.51 -14.81
CA LYS A 40 -12.43 -6.86 -14.90
C LYS A 40 -11.05 -6.87 -15.54
N ALA A 41 -10.78 -5.99 -16.51
CA ALA A 41 -9.52 -6.01 -17.24
C ALA A 41 -8.33 -5.64 -16.33
N ARG A 42 -8.51 -4.64 -15.46
CA ARG A 42 -7.50 -4.24 -14.48
C ARG A 42 -7.29 -5.29 -13.39
N VAL A 43 -8.37 -5.90 -12.88
CA VAL A 43 -8.26 -7.00 -11.91
C VAL A 43 -7.52 -8.19 -12.52
N GLU A 44 -7.81 -8.56 -13.77
CA GLU A 44 -7.11 -9.65 -14.46
C GLU A 44 -5.64 -9.31 -14.73
N ARG A 45 -5.29 -8.05 -15.00
CA ARG A 45 -3.90 -7.61 -15.08
C ARG A 45 -3.17 -7.81 -13.75
N ALA A 46 -3.73 -7.33 -12.64
CA ALA A 46 -3.15 -7.52 -11.30
C ALA A 46 -3.05 -9.00 -10.93
N ARG A 47 -4.03 -9.83 -11.32
CA ARG A 47 -4.00 -11.27 -11.14
C ARG A 47 -2.85 -11.91 -11.90
N ARG A 48 -2.61 -11.55 -13.17
CA ARG A 48 -1.46 -12.06 -13.94
C ARG A 48 -0.13 -11.72 -13.27
N ILE A 49 0.01 -10.49 -12.77
CA ILE A 49 1.20 -10.05 -12.02
C ILE A 49 1.42 -10.93 -10.79
N LEU A 50 0.39 -11.12 -9.95
CA LEU A 50 0.49 -11.94 -8.74
C LEU A 50 0.70 -13.43 -9.05
N THR A 51 0.09 -13.96 -10.11
CA THR A 51 0.31 -15.34 -10.56
C THR A 51 1.75 -15.56 -11.01
N SER A 52 2.33 -14.61 -11.77
CA SER A 52 3.75 -14.67 -12.18
C SER A 52 4.69 -14.68 -10.96
N TYR A 53 4.37 -13.88 -9.94
CA TYR A 53 5.09 -13.90 -8.67
C TYR A 53 5.04 -15.28 -7.99
N LEU A 54 3.87 -15.92 -7.93
CA LEU A 54 3.73 -17.26 -7.34
C LEU A 54 4.46 -18.35 -8.15
N GLN A 55 4.45 -18.25 -9.48
CA GLN A 55 5.22 -19.14 -10.35
C GLN A 55 6.72 -18.98 -10.14
N THR A 56 7.18 -17.73 -10.02
CA THR A 56 8.57 -17.41 -9.69
C THR A 56 8.95 -17.97 -8.32
N ALA A 57 8.11 -17.76 -7.30
CA ALA A 57 8.34 -18.32 -5.97
C ALA A 57 8.42 -19.85 -5.98
N PHE A 58 7.58 -20.51 -6.78
CA PHE A 58 7.64 -21.96 -6.98
C PHE A 58 8.95 -22.40 -7.65
N ALA A 59 9.34 -21.74 -8.75
CA ALA A 59 10.57 -22.05 -9.48
C ALA A 59 11.83 -21.87 -8.62
N HIS A 60 11.84 -20.88 -7.74
CA HIS A 60 12.92 -20.60 -6.80
C HIS A 60 12.79 -21.35 -5.46
N GLN A 61 11.82 -22.26 -5.33
CA GLN A 61 11.60 -23.07 -4.13
C GLN A 61 11.42 -22.23 -2.85
N ILE A 62 10.84 -21.04 -2.97
CA ILE A 62 10.55 -20.20 -1.81
C ILE A 62 9.50 -20.90 -0.94
N PRO A 63 9.73 -21.08 0.38
CA PRO A 63 8.78 -21.74 1.24
C PRO A 63 7.41 -21.07 1.22
N ALA A 64 6.33 -21.86 1.14
CA ALA A 64 4.96 -21.33 1.08
C ALA A 64 4.59 -20.45 2.29
N LYS A 65 5.16 -20.74 3.46
CA LYS A 65 5.01 -19.92 4.67
C LYS A 65 5.55 -18.50 4.48
N ASP A 66 6.65 -18.34 3.75
CA ASP A 66 7.32 -17.06 3.55
C ASP A 66 6.52 -16.25 2.51
N VAL A 67 6.09 -16.89 1.42
CA VAL A 67 5.18 -16.29 0.44
C VAL A 67 3.88 -15.82 1.09
N LEU A 68 3.30 -16.63 1.99
CA LEU A 68 2.12 -16.26 2.76
C LEU A 68 2.37 -15.03 3.63
N ALA A 69 3.51 -14.97 4.33
CA ALA A 69 3.88 -13.82 5.15
C ALA A 69 4.07 -12.55 4.31
N GLU A 70 4.67 -12.65 3.12
CA GLU A 70 4.84 -11.51 2.20
C GLU A 70 3.53 -11.03 1.60
N MET A 71 2.61 -11.95 1.27
CA MET A 71 1.26 -11.58 0.84
C MET A 71 0.44 -10.98 1.97
N ALA A 72 0.61 -11.47 3.21
CA ALA A 72 -0.13 -11.01 4.38
C ALA A 72 0.29 -9.61 4.84
N SER A 73 1.59 -9.35 4.85
CA SER A 73 2.16 -8.02 5.17
C SER A 73 1.96 -6.99 4.05
N GLY A 74 1.65 -7.45 2.83
CA GLY A 74 1.59 -6.61 1.64
C GLY A 74 2.94 -6.35 0.98
N LYS A 75 4.03 -6.92 1.49
CA LYS A 75 5.36 -6.86 0.87
C LYS A 75 5.37 -7.38 -0.57
N ALA A 76 4.57 -8.40 -0.88
CA ALA A 76 4.41 -8.88 -2.26
C ALA A 76 3.81 -7.79 -3.17
N ALA A 77 2.77 -7.07 -2.70
CA ALA A 77 2.17 -5.97 -3.44
C ALA A 77 3.16 -4.82 -3.63
N TRP A 78 3.90 -4.45 -2.58
CA TRP A 78 4.94 -3.42 -2.65
C TRP A 78 6.03 -3.77 -3.67
N ARG A 79 6.58 -4.99 -3.62
CA ARG A 79 7.62 -5.45 -4.57
C ARG A 79 7.13 -5.40 -6.02
N LEU A 80 5.91 -5.87 -6.27
CA LEU A 80 5.34 -5.90 -7.62
C LEU A 80 5.00 -4.49 -8.11
N GLY A 81 4.52 -3.61 -7.23
CA GLY A 81 4.35 -2.18 -7.52
C GLY A 81 5.66 -1.48 -7.86
N MET A 82 6.74 -1.76 -7.13
CA MET A 82 8.09 -1.26 -7.44
C MET A 82 8.57 -1.78 -8.79
N ALA A 83 8.43 -3.08 -9.08
CA ALA A 83 8.86 -3.65 -10.36
C ALA A 83 8.12 -3.02 -11.55
N VAL A 84 6.81 -2.76 -11.43
CA VAL A 84 6.05 -2.04 -12.47
C VAL A 84 6.54 -0.60 -12.61
N ARG A 85 6.84 0.07 -11.49
CA ARG A 85 7.39 1.43 -11.51
C ARG A 85 8.75 1.46 -12.21
N ASP A 86 9.65 0.56 -11.86
CA ASP A 86 11.00 0.51 -12.44
C ASP A 86 10.94 0.25 -13.94
N GLU A 87 10.01 -0.58 -14.40
CA GLU A 87 9.74 -0.78 -15.83
C GLU A 87 9.25 0.52 -16.51
N LEU A 88 8.30 1.25 -15.88
CA LEU A 88 7.86 2.56 -16.38
C LEU A 88 9.01 3.56 -16.49
N MET A 89 9.99 3.51 -15.58
CA MET A 89 11.13 4.43 -15.58
C MET A 89 12.19 4.10 -16.64
N LYS A 90 12.19 2.91 -17.23
CA LYS A 90 13.09 2.59 -18.37
C LYS A 90 12.74 3.37 -19.62
N SER A 91 11.45 3.67 -19.81
CA SER A 91 10.94 4.54 -20.87
C SER A 91 9.89 5.48 -20.27
N PRO A 92 10.31 6.52 -19.52
CA PRO A 92 9.41 7.36 -18.74
C PRO A 92 8.30 7.97 -19.62
N PRO A 93 7.02 7.90 -19.21
CA PRO A 93 5.97 8.61 -19.92
C PRO A 93 6.14 10.13 -19.80
N LYS A 94 5.50 10.91 -20.68
CA LYS A 94 5.62 12.38 -20.69
C LYS A 94 5.38 13.03 -19.33
N VAL A 95 4.36 12.59 -18.60
CA VAL A 95 4.06 13.07 -17.24
C VAL A 95 5.23 12.94 -16.26
N VAL A 96 6.13 11.97 -16.47
CA VAL A 96 7.37 11.81 -15.69
C VAL A 96 8.48 12.71 -16.22
N GLN A 97 8.61 12.85 -17.53
CA GLN A 97 9.63 13.70 -18.15
C GLN A 97 9.38 15.19 -17.89
N GLU A 98 8.11 15.59 -17.83
CA GLU A 98 7.63 16.96 -17.67
C GLU A 98 7.17 17.24 -16.22
N ALA A 99 7.57 16.39 -15.27
CA ALA A 99 7.14 16.52 -13.89
C ALA A 99 7.61 17.84 -13.28
N ALA A 100 6.68 18.59 -12.67
CA ALA A 100 6.97 19.79 -11.92
C ALA A 100 7.50 19.48 -10.50
N CYS A 101 7.56 18.20 -10.12
CA CYS A 101 8.09 17.76 -8.84
C CYS A 101 9.61 17.99 -8.77
N ALA A 102 10.04 18.82 -7.82
CA ALA A 102 11.44 19.10 -7.53
C ALA A 102 11.74 18.98 -6.02
N GLU A 103 13.01 18.99 -5.66
CA GLU A 103 13.41 19.07 -4.25
C GLU A 103 12.79 20.30 -3.56
N GLY A 104 12.31 20.13 -2.33
CA GLY A 104 11.58 21.17 -1.59
C GLY A 104 10.12 21.39 -2.02
N CYS A 105 9.65 20.75 -3.10
CA CYS A 105 8.22 20.74 -3.45
C CYS A 105 7.47 19.73 -2.55
N ALA A 106 6.59 20.24 -1.69
CA ALA A 106 5.92 19.44 -0.64
C ALA A 106 4.39 19.54 -0.65
N PHE A 107 3.78 20.05 -1.71
CA PHE A 107 2.32 20.21 -1.80
C PHE A 107 1.57 18.87 -1.71
N CYS A 108 2.12 17.79 -2.30
CA CYS A 108 1.54 16.44 -2.17
C CYS A 108 1.64 15.86 -0.75
N CYS A 109 2.48 16.47 0.10
CA CYS A 109 2.64 16.10 1.50
C CYS A 109 1.69 16.89 2.41
N ILE A 110 0.81 17.74 1.86
CA ILE A 110 -0.31 18.34 2.58
C ILE A 110 -1.50 17.38 2.49
N LEU A 111 -1.75 16.65 3.58
CA LEU A 111 -2.64 15.48 3.61
C LEU A 111 -4.11 15.90 3.84
N ASN A 112 -4.70 16.57 2.86
CA ASN A 112 -6.05 17.15 2.96
C ASN A 112 -7.17 16.13 3.26
N GLY A 113 -7.00 14.88 2.87
CA GLY A 113 -7.92 13.77 3.17
C GLY A 113 -7.77 13.17 4.58
N GLY A 114 -6.87 13.71 5.42
CA GLY A 114 -6.61 13.25 6.79
C GLY A 114 -5.70 12.03 6.84
N GLU A 115 -6.08 10.92 6.22
CA GLU A 115 -5.35 9.64 6.33
C GLU A 115 -4.08 9.57 5.47
N GLY A 116 -3.92 10.50 4.51
CA GLY A 116 -2.77 10.54 3.60
C GLY A 116 -2.67 9.38 2.59
N GLY A 117 -3.60 8.42 2.65
CA GLY A 117 -3.68 7.27 1.75
C GLY A 117 -3.50 5.93 2.46
N VAL A 118 -3.80 4.86 1.72
CA VAL A 118 -3.69 3.47 2.19
C VAL A 118 -2.27 2.94 1.93
N ILE A 119 -1.62 2.44 2.99
CA ILE A 119 -0.32 1.75 2.90
C ILE A 119 -0.40 0.32 3.47
N THR A 120 0.50 -0.55 3.03
CA THR A 120 0.63 -1.93 3.55
C THR A 120 1.19 -1.97 4.97
N ALA A 121 1.05 -3.11 5.66
CA ALA A 121 1.77 -3.35 6.91
C ALA A 121 3.29 -3.23 6.73
N PHE A 122 3.81 -3.78 5.63
CA PHE A 122 5.22 -3.70 5.28
C PHE A 122 5.70 -2.25 5.17
N GLU A 123 4.97 -1.39 4.43
CA GLU A 123 5.33 0.03 4.32
C GLU A 123 5.17 0.78 5.64
N ALA A 124 4.15 0.44 6.42
CA ALA A 124 3.91 1.10 7.70
C ALA A 124 5.04 0.84 8.70
N GLU A 125 5.51 -0.40 8.79
CA GLU A 125 6.67 -0.78 9.62
C GLU A 125 7.93 -0.04 9.17
N GLN A 126 8.19 0.02 7.86
CA GLN A 126 9.37 0.70 7.31
C GLN A 126 9.32 2.21 7.56
N LEU A 127 8.16 2.84 7.35
CA LEU A 127 7.98 4.27 7.55
C LEU A 127 8.09 4.64 9.04
N HIS A 128 7.44 3.88 9.92
CA HIS A 128 7.52 4.07 11.37
C HIS A 128 8.96 3.97 11.83
N THR A 129 9.65 2.88 11.48
CA THR A 129 11.07 2.64 11.82
C THR A 129 11.98 3.77 11.36
N ALA A 130 11.77 4.28 10.15
CA ALA A 130 12.57 5.38 9.60
C ALA A 130 12.35 6.71 10.34
N LEU A 131 11.20 6.91 10.97
CA LEU A 131 10.82 8.16 11.63
C LEU A 131 11.03 8.13 13.15
N THR A 132 11.09 6.95 13.79
CA THR A 132 11.37 6.82 15.23
C THR A 132 12.62 7.57 15.71
N PRO A 133 13.74 7.61 14.96
CA PRO A 133 14.91 8.39 15.37
C PRO A 133 14.68 9.91 15.47
N LEU A 134 13.58 10.41 14.91
CA LEU A 134 13.20 11.83 14.91
C LEU A 134 12.22 12.16 16.04
N ALA A 135 12.03 11.25 17.00
CA ALA A 135 11.07 11.41 18.09
C ALA A 135 11.24 12.76 18.81
N GLY A 136 10.15 13.51 18.92
CA GLY A 136 10.10 14.81 19.59
C GLY A 136 10.70 15.99 18.83
N GLN A 137 11.23 15.79 17.62
CA GLN A 137 11.67 16.88 16.76
C GLN A 137 10.47 17.58 16.08
N PRO A 138 10.57 18.88 15.73
CA PRO A 138 9.62 19.53 14.85
C PRO A 138 9.43 18.75 13.55
N ASP A 139 8.23 18.79 12.98
CA ASP A 139 7.88 18.08 11.76
C ASP A 139 7.07 18.96 10.81
N GLY A 140 6.65 18.40 9.67
CA GLY A 140 5.87 19.11 8.65
C GLY A 140 4.65 19.85 9.17
N ARG A 141 4.10 19.50 10.34
CA ARG A 141 2.97 20.21 10.97
C ARG A 141 3.35 21.58 11.52
N ALA A 142 4.64 21.83 11.77
CA ALA A 142 5.16 23.14 12.11
C ALA A 142 5.21 24.09 10.90
N TRP A 143 5.32 23.54 9.69
CA TRP A 143 5.23 24.30 8.43
C TRP A 143 3.79 24.51 7.97
N HIS A 144 2.97 23.45 8.01
CA HIS A 144 1.57 23.50 7.61
C HIS A 144 0.73 22.57 8.49
N PRO A 145 -0.46 22.96 9.02
CA PRO A 145 -1.22 22.14 9.98
C PRO A 145 -1.56 20.71 9.50
N LYS A 146 -1.66 20.52 8.18
CA LYS A 146 -1.91 19.22 7.53
C LYS A 146 -0.67 18.62 6.86
N GLY A 147 0.51 19.14 7.15
CA GLY A 147 1.78 18.65 6.61
C GLY A 147 2.07 17.24 7.11
N CYS A 148 2.61 16.40 6.24
CA CYS A 148 3.03 15.05 6.59
C CYS A 148 4.10 15.10 7.70
N PRO A 149 3.96 14.34 8.80
CA PRO A 149 4.95 14.30 9.87
C PRO A 149 6.36 13.86 9.42
N ALA A 150 6.47 13.20 8.26
CA ALA A 150 7.76 12.82 7.71
C ALA A 150 8.58 14.00 7.16
N LEU A 151 7.97 15.18 6.94
CA LEU A 151 8.68 16.34 6.42
C LEU A 151 9.53 17.01 7.48
N ASP A 152 10.68 17.50 7.05
CA ASP A 152 11.42 18.56 7.71
C ASP A 152 10.68 19.90 7.49
N PRO A 153 10.34 20.65 8.55
CA PRO A 153 9.54 21.87 8.40
C PRO A 153 10.28 23.02 7.70
N ASP A 154 11.60 23.09 7.81
CA ASP A 154 12.39 24.22 7.30
C ASP A 154 12.69 24.03 5.82
N THR A 155 13.12 22.82 5.46
CA THR A 155 13.54 22.46 4.09
C THR A 155 12.41 21.90 3.24
N ARG A 156 11.32 21.42 3.88
CA ARG A 156 10.21 20.70 3.23
C ARG A 156 10.64 19.39 2.56
N SER A 157 11.83 18.88 2.92
CA SER A 157 12.34 17.59 2.44
C SER A 157 11.78 16.44 3.28
N CYS A 158 11.53 15.29 2.63
CA CYS A 158 11.08 14.09 3.34
C CYS A 158 12.26 13.43 4.07
N ARG A 159 12.18 13.36 5.40
CA ARG A 159 13.22 12.76 6.27
C ARG A 159 13.22 11.22 6.26
N ALA A 160 12.24 10.62 5.58
CA ALA A 160 12.10 9.18 5.37
C ALA A 160 12.03 8.83 3.87
N TYR A 161 12.81 9.52 3.03
CA TYR A 161 12.74 9.46 1.58
C TYR A 161 12.82 8.04 1.00
N ASP A 162 13.67 7.20 1.57
CA ASP A 162 13.87 5.80 1.16
C ASP A 162 12.75 4.88 1.64
N ALA A 163 12.09 5.22 2.74
CA ALA A 163 10.94 4.50 3.28
C ALA A 163 9.60 5.02 2.73
N ARG A 164 9.61 5.93 1.74
CA ARG A 164 8.38 6.45 1.12
C ARG A 164 7.46 5.33 0.64
N PRO A 165 6.19 5.31 1.06
CA PRO A 165 5.21 4.35 0.54
C PRO A 165 4.89 4.55 -0.93
N MET A 166 4.23 3.56 -1.53
CA MET A 166 3.93 3.50 -2.96
C MET A 166 3.14 4.71 -3.44
N ILE A 167 2.19 5.20 -2.64
CA ILE A 167 1.43 6.41 -2.98
C ILE A 167 2.34 7.62 -3.20
N CYS A 168 3.34 7.81 -2.33
CA CYS A 168 4.31 8.90 -2.43
C CYS A 168 5.30 8.72 -3.60
N ARG A 169 5.46 7.50 -4.10
CA ARG A 169 6.34 7.16 -5.24
C ARG A 169 5.62 7.21 -6.59
N SER A 170 4.30 7.24 -6.56
CA SER A 170 3.42 7.24 -7.73
C SER A 170 2.72 8.55 -7.94
N PHE A 171 2.54 9.37 -6.91
CA PHE A 171 1.97 10.71 -7.07
C PHE A 171 2.92 11.58 -7.90
N ILE A 172 2.37 12.24 -8.91
CA ILE A 172 3.13 13.08 -9.83
C ILE A 172 2.24 14.22 -10.34
N SER A 173 2.85 15.36 -10.64
CA SER A 173 2.17 16.49 -11.27
C SER A 173 3.09 17.13 -12.31
N THR A 174 2.50 17.65 -13.39
CA THR A 174 3.18 18.51 -14.36
C THR A 174 2.96 20.00 -14.08
N ASP A 175 2.20 20.33 -13.03
CA ASP A 175 1.86 21.69 -12.66
C ASP A 175 1.98 21.88 -11.13
N ALA A 176 3.00 22.65 -10.72
CA ALA A 176 3.24 22.95 -9.30
C ALA A 176 2.21 23.94 -8.74
N ALA A 177 1.72 24.89 -9.54
CA ALA A 177 0.73 25.88 -9.11
C ALA A 177 -0.62 25.20 -8.86
N ALA A 178 -1.01 24.27 -9.73
CA ALA A 178 -2.20 23.44 -9.49
C ALA A 178 -2.07 22.62 -8.19
N CYS A 179 -0.89 22.08 -7.90
CA CYS A 179 -0.64 21.38 -6.65
C CYS A 179 -0.75 22.29 -5.42
N GLU A 180 -0.24 23.51 -5.49
CA GLU A 180 -0.35 24.51 -4.42
C GLU A 180 -1.82 24.85 -4.15
N ILE A 181 -2.58 25.16 -5.19
CA ILE A 181 -4.03 25.44 -5.09
C ILE A 181 -4.77 24.24 -4.47
N ASN A 182 -4.45 23.01 -4.91
CA ASN A 182 -5.05 21.80 -4.36
C ASN A 182 -4.66 21.55 -2.89
N ALA A 183 -3.44 21.92 -2.50
CA ALA A 183 -2.99 21.84 -1.12
C ALA A 183 -3.75 22.81 -0.20
N GLU A 184 -4.19 23.95 -0.72
CA GLU A 184 -5.05 24.91 -0.01
C GLU A 184 -6.55 24.54 -0.03
N GLY A 185 -6.92 23.43 -0.69
CA GLY A 185 -8.29 22.92 -0.77
C GLY A 185 -9.02 23.23 -2.08
N GLY A 186 -8.31 23.72 -3.09
CA GLY A 186 -8.80 23.85 -4.46
C GLY A 186 -8.99 22.50 -5.18
N LYS A 187 -9.36 22.57 -6.47
CA LYS A 187 -9.68 21.40 -7.33
C LYS A 187 -9.15 21.56 -8.75
N GLU A 188 -7.89 21.97 -8.87
CA GLU A 188 -7.18 22.08 -10.14
C GLU A 188 -6.74 20.72 -10.68
N MET A 189 -6.65 20.65 -12.00
CA MET A 189 -6.14 19.48 -12.71
C MET A 189 -4.61 19.54 -12.83
N GLY A 190 -3.96 18.40 -13.10
CA GLY A 190 -2.52 18.35 -13.37
C GLY A 190 -1.74 17.41 -12.45
N ALA A 191 -2.33 17.05 -11.30
CA ALA A 191 -1.84 15.98 -10.45
C ALA A 191 -2.49 14.65 -10.78
N GLY A 192 -1.73 13.56 -10.62
CA GLY A 192 -2.21 12.21 -10.88
C GLY A 192 -1.35 11.13 -10.21
N LEU A 193 -1.70 9.88 -10.46
CA LEU A 193 -0.98 8.71 -9.98
C LEU A 193 -0.46 7.89 -11.15
N LEU A 194 0.80 7.51 -11.09
CA LEU A 194 1.37 6.53 -12.01
C LEU A 194 0.65 5.18 -11.86
N GLY A 195 0.48 4.48 -12.98
CA GLY A 195 -0.33 3.24 -13.05
C GLY A 195 0.14 2.11 -12.13
N ASN A 196 1.39 2.13 -11.68
CA ASN A 196 1.93 1.18 -10.71
C ASN A 196 1.20 1.25 -9.36
N HIS A 197 0.62 2.38 -8.98
CA HIS A 197 -0.14 2.51 -7.73
C HIS A 197 -1.41 1.65 -7.75
N LEU A 198 -2.15 1.70 -8.86
CA LEU A 198 -3.36 0.91 -9.01
C LEU A 198 -3.06 -0.60 -9.05
N ASP A 199 -1.98 -1.01 -9.72
CA ASP A 199 -1.52 -2.40 -9.68
C ASP A 199 -1.19 -2.84 -8.26
N TYR A 200 -0.47 -2.01 -7.52
CA TYR A 200 -0.12 -2.24 -6.12
C TYR A 200 -1.38 -2.47 -5.25
N LEU A 201 -2.38 -1.57 -5.34
CA LEU A 201 -3.62 -1.70 -4.58
C LEU A 201 -4.42 -2.95 -4.96
N LEU A 202 -4.53 -3.25 -6.25
CA LEU A 202 -5.26 -4.41 -6.74
C LEU A 202 -4.58 -5.73 -6.39
N VAL A 203 -3.25 -5.79 -6.42
CA VAL A 203 -2.49 -6.95 -5.94
C VAL A 203 -2.73 -7.14 -4.44
N LEU A 204 -2.72 -6.06 -3.64
CA LEU A 204 -3.03 -6.14 -2.21
C LEU A 204 -4.47 -6.64 -1.96
N ALA A 205 -5.44 -6.16 -2.75
CA ALA A 205 -6.84 -6.60 -2.67
C ALA A 205 -6.98 -8.09 -3.04
N LEU A 206 -6.25 -8.57 -4.06
CA LEU A 206 -6.20 -9.98 -4.41
C LEU A 206 -5.55 -10.83 -3.32
N CYS A 207 -4.46 -10.37 -2.69
CA CYS A 207 -3.86 -11.02 -1.54
C CYS A 207 -4.88 -11.15 -0.39
N ARG A 208 -5.59 -10.07 -0.06
CA ARG A 208 -6.64 -10.07 0.97
C ARG A 208 -7.74 -11.08 0.66
N ALA A 209 -8.21 -11.13 -0.58
CA ALA A 209 -9.25 -12.06 -1.01
C ALA A 209 -8.76 -13.53 -0.98
N ALA A 210 -7.54 -13.81 -1.45
CA ALA A 210 -6.96 -15.14 -1.48
C ALA A 210 -6.68 -15.70 -0.07
N LEU A 211 -6.24 -14.83 0.85
CA LEU A 211 -5.90 -15.19 2.23
C LEU A 211 -7.10 -15.18 3.19
N LYS A 212 -8.32 -14.89 2.69
CA LYS A 212 -9.54 -14.94 3.49
C LYS A 212 -9.69 -16.30 4.19
N GLY A 213 -9.89 -16.25 5.51
CA GLY A 213 -10.01 -17.42 6.37
C GLY A 213 -8.67 -18.11 6.71
N ILE A 214 -7.53 -17.54 6.31
CA ILE A 214 -6.19 -17.97 6.69
C ILE A 214 -5.55 -16.94 7.62
N THR A 215 -5.37 -15.71 7.13
CA THR A 215 -4.80 -14.59 7.90
C THR A 215 -5.39 -13.26 7.41
N GLN A 216 -5.21 -12.20 8.20
CA GLN A 216 -5.66 -10.85 7.85
C GLN A 216 -4.57 -10.12 7.06
N VAL A 217 -5.00 -9.38 6.04
CA VAL A 217 -4.14 -8.46 5.26
C VAL A 217 -4.52 -7.04 5.65
N GLN A 218 -3.74 -6.46 6.56
CA GLN A 218 -4.05 -5.14 7.12
C GLN A 218 -3.61 -4.01 6.20
N THR A 219 -4.23 -2.87 6.41
CA THR A 219 -3.87 -1.59 5.79
C THR A 219 -3.79 -0.52 6.88
N TYR A 220 -2.94 0.47 6.65
CA TYR A 220 -2.64 1.53 7.60
C TYR A 220 -2.77 2.90 6.94
N SER A 221 -3.07 3.90 7.75
CA SER A 221 -3.08 5.32 7.40
C SER A 221 -1.63 5.81 7.30
N LEU A 222 -1.27 6.40 6.16
CA LEU A 222 0.04 7.03 5.97
C LEU A 222 0.30 8.09 7.04
N ALA A 223 -0.69 8.98 7.24
CA ALA A 223 -0.57 10.11 8.14
C ALA A 223 -0.36 9.67 9.59
N ASP A 224 -1.18 8.74 10.07
CA ASP A 224 -1.12 8.26 11.44
C ASP A 224 0.15 7.45 11.68
N THR A 225 0.58 6.64 10.70
CA THR A 225 1.85 5.90 10.80
C THR A 225 3.03 6.86 10.93
N ALA A 226 3.07 7.90 10.11
CA ALA A 226 4.13 8.90 10.19
C ALA A 226 4.11 9.64 11.53
N ALA A 227 2.90 10.00 12.02
CA ALA A 227 2.71 10.66 13.30
C ALA A 227 3.18 9.78 14.48
N LEU A 228 2.86 8.48 14.47
CA LEU A 228 3.32 7.52 15.48
C LEU A 228 4.85 7.39 15.47
N GLY A 229 5.47 7.39 14.29
CA GLY A 229 6.92 7.36 14.13
C GLY A 229 7.60 8.55 14.81
N VAL A 230 7.21 9.78 14.46
CA VAL A 230 7.81 10.99 15.06
C VAL A 230 7.38 11.25 16.51
N ALA A 231 6.33 10.59 16.98
CA ALA A 231 5.96 10.57 18.40
C ALA A 231 6.80 9.58 19.22
N GLY A 232 7.58 8.71 18.57
CA GLY A 232 8.36 7.65 19.24
C GLY A 232 7.48 6.55 19.84
N ALA A 233 6.29 6.29 19.27
CA ALA A 233 5.42 5.21 19.75
C ALA A 233 6.03 3.83 19.46
N ASP A 234 5.76 2.85 20.32
CA ASP A 234 6.34 1.49 20.23
C ASP A 234 5.80 0.64 19.06
N GLY A 235 4.85 1.15 18.27
CA GLY A 235 4.32 0.43 17.11
C GLY A 235 3.26 1.19 16.32
N ILE A 236 2.65 0.48 15.36
CA ILE A 236 1.76 1.06 14.33
C ILE A 236 0.29 0.67 14.48
N ALA A 237 -0.09 0.00 15.58
CA ALA A 237 -1.42 -0.57 15.74
C ALA A 237 -2.54 0.48 15.63
N ASP A 238 -2.30 1.68 16.16
CA ASP A 238 -3.29 2.77 16.17
C ASP A 238 -3.47 3.43 14.78
N ALA A 239 -2.53 3.23 13.86
CA ALA A 239 -2.65 3.67 12.47
C ALA A 239 -3.46 2.70 11.59
N ARG A 240 -3.96 1.59 12.16
CA ARG A 240 -4.67 0.57 11.39
C ARG A 240 -6.02 1.09 10.91
N GLN A 241 -6.25 0.96 9.61
CA GLN A 241 -7.51 1.38 8.99
C GLN A 241 -8.59 0.30 9.08
N LYS A 242 -9.85 0.76 8.92
CA LYS A 242 -11.00 -0.10 8.69
C LYS A 242 -10.81 -0.92 7.41
N THR A 243 -11.40 -2.11 7.37
CA THR A 243 -11.30 -3.02 6.21
C THR A 243 -11.71 -2.36 4.89
N SER A 244 -12.72 -1.47 4.92
CA SER A 244 -13.24 -0.76 3.74
C SER A 244 -12.25 0.23 3.11
N ALA A 245 -11.21 0.67 3.83
CA ALA A 245 -10.28 1.67 3.33
C ALA A 245 -9.58 1.23 2.03
N LEU A 246 -9.20 -0.05 1.91
CA LEU A 246 -8.60 -0.56 0.67
C LEU A 246 -9.59 -0.57 -0.50
N GLU A 247 -10.86 -0.88 -0.25
CA GLU A 247 -11.89 -0.90 -1.31
C GLU A 247 -12.13 0.51 -1.85
N ILE A 248 -12.20 1.49 -0.94
CA ILE A 248 -12.30 2.91 -1.27
C ILE A 248 -11.05 3.36 -2.05
N ALA A 249 -9.84 3.04 -1.57
CA ALA A 249 -8.61 3.41 -2.25
C ALA A 249 -8.50 2.80 -3.66
N CYS A 250 -8.92 1.54 -3.86
CA CYS A 250 -8.99 0.93 -5.18
C CYS A 250 -9.96 1.67 -6.11
N HIS A 251 -11.13 2.06 -5.60
CA HIS A 251 -12.12 2.83 -6.35
C HIS A 251 -11.58 4.22 -6.73
N ASP A 252 -11.01 4.95 -5.78
CA ASP A 252 -10.52 6.31 -6.00
C ASP A 252 -9.32 6.32 -6.95
N ALA A 253 -8.41 5.34 -6.83
CA ALA A 253 -7.31 5.17 -7.76
C ALA A 253 -7.79 4.79 -9.18
N LEU A 254 -8.92 4.09 -9.31
CA LEU A 254 -9.53 3.82 -10.61
C LEU A 254 -10.07 5.10 -11.25
N VAL A 255 -10.82 5.91 -10.49
CA VAL A 255 -11.34 7.20 -10.96
C VAL A 255 -10.20 8.10 -11.42
N ALA A 256 -9.14 8.20 -10.60
CA ALA A 256 -7.95 8.99 -10.93
C ALA A 256 -7.18 8.47 -12.16
N ALA A 257 -7.24 7.17 -12.47
CA ALA A 257 -6.59 6.59 -13.65
C ALA A 257 -7.43 6.68 -14.94
N THR A 258 -8.61 7.28 -14.87
CA THR A 258 -9.52 7.51 -16.01
C THR A 258 -9.81 8.99 -16.29
N ALA A 259 -9.38 9.87 -15.39
CA ALA A 259 -9.41 11.32 -15.54
C ALA A 259 -8.16 11.81 -16.30
#